data_AF-A0A158R1B2-F1
#
_entry.id   AF-A0A158R1B2-F1
#
_cell.length_a   1.000
_cell.length_b   1.000
_cell.length_c   1.000
_cell.angle_alpha   90.00
_cell.angle_beta   90.00
_cell.angle_gamma   90.00
#
_symmetry.space_group_name_H-M   'P 1'
#
loop_
_entity.id
_entity.type
_entity.pdbx_description
1 polymer ?
#
loop_
_entity_poly.entity_id
_entity_poly.type
_entity_poly.pdbx_seq_one_letter_code
_entity_poly.pdbx_strand_id
1 'polypeptide(L)'
;MRRGVDWWIKQMYLGAIPAYPLGYIIVHGFRGDQFWSKFYVDRSVFPPSEQLKELVEQELDKMDDLHFSKVNVTLTDYSEPRLYGGFFLNCGAELQFPVRFSCDDVEQARRLAQNIELDLGLARERRKIEVNSKVGEELVSRMMLSEAAKAFIIQRQLQLANRFVICEQSKGLHLFHMFIICSGVMFCSPMFAWMAIFGAGYAITLGLSSLLGVAAGAIVSVGISASAFWNFLKVYDVQKTKWADEKAVAMGEDYLQGARDYFKSTMNFNKLLRVLLGEDGKKNISKNGDVKLDPIPLSHRLKNVELFWKAKTAIKEEDSLSRFY
;
A
#
# COMPACT_ATOMS: atom_id res chain seq x y z
N MET A 1 -37.81 18.49 -26.50
CA MET A 1 -36.42 18.21 -26.96
C MET A 1 -36.29 16.71 -27.22
N ARG A 2 -36.01 16.29 -28.46
CA ARG A 2 -35.79 14.88 -28.78
C ARG A 2 -34.47 14.42 -28.15
N ARG A 3 -34.52 13.37 -27.32
CA ARG A 3 -33.33 12.73 -26.77
C ARG A 3 -32.63 11.96 -27.89
N GLY A 4 -31.68 12.61 -28.55
CA GLY A 4 -30.82 12.00 -29.57
C GLY A 4 -29.64 11.23 -28.96
N VAL A 5 -28.84 10.58 -29.81
CA VAL A 5 -27.64 9.81 -29.43
C VAL A 5 -26.67 10.66 -28.60
N ASP A 6 -26.48 11.93 -28.97
CA ASP A 6 -25.62 12.88 -28.25
C ASP A 6 -26.03 13.12 -26.80
N TRP A 7 -27.34 13.09 -26.52
CA TRP A 7 -27.83 13.24 -25.15
C TRP A 7 -27.43 12.03 -24.31
N TRP A 8 -27.60 10.82 -24.85
CA TRP A 8 -27.22 9.58 -24.16
C TRP A 8 -25.72 9.48 -23.92
N ILE A 9 -24.88 9.90 -24.88
CA ILE A 9 -23.41 9.93 -24.69
C ILE A 9 -23.03 10.82 -23.51
N LYS A 10 -23.64 12.02 -23.40
CA LYS A 10 -23.41 12.91 -22.26
C LYS A 10 -23.87 12.28 -20.94
N GLN A 11 -25.01 11.58 -20.91
CA GLN A 11 -25.47 10.87 -19.71
C GLN A 11 -24.54 9.72 -19.32
N MET A 12 -24.04 8.95 -20.30
CA MET A 12 -23.07 7.87 -20.04
C MET A 12 -21.77 8.43 -19.44
N TYR A 13 -21.27 9.54 -19.95
CA TYR A 13 -20.09 10.20 -19.40
C TYR A 13 -20.33 10.64 -17.94
N LEU A 14 -21.45 11.32 -17.68
CA LEU A 14 -21.81 11.74 -16.32
C LEU A 14 -21.97 10.54 -15.37
N GLY A 15 -22.49 9.41 -15.86
CA GLY A 15 -22.59 8.16 -15.11
C GLY A 15 -21.23 7.54 -14.75
N ALA A 16 -20.17 7.81 -15.51
CA ALA A 16 -18.82 7.33 -15.19
C ALA A 16 -18.17 8.08 -14.02
N ILE A 17 -18.61 9.30 -13.71
CA ILE A 17 -18.07 10.12 -12.61
C ILE A 17 -18.28 9.44 -11.25
N PRO A 18 -19.50 9.03 -10.84
CA PRO A 18 -19.69 8.33 -9.57
C PRO A 18 -19.28 6.85 -9.61
N ALA A 19 -19.10 6.24 -10.79
CA ALA A 19 -18.84 4.80 -10.91
C ALA A 19 -17.56 4.37 -10.19
N TYR A 20 -16.45 5.10 -10.35
CA TYR A 20 -15.20 4.76 -9.67
C TYR A 20 -15.27 4.96 -8.15
N PRO A 21 -15.74 6.10 -7.59
CA PRO A 21 -15.94 6.24 -6.15
C PRO A 21 -16.80 5.13 -5.53
N LEU A 22 -17.90 4.76 -6.19
CA LEU A 22 -18.77 3.68 -5.73
C LEU A 22 -18.03 2.34 -5.71
N GLY A 23 -17.33 2.01 -6.80
CA GLY A 23 -16.50 0.80 -6.88
C GLY A 23 -15.38 0.79 -5.83
N TYR A 24 -14.73 1.94 -5.60
CA TYR A 24 -13.67 2.10 -4.62
C TYR A 24 -14.18 1.86 -3.19
N ILE A 25 -15.35 2.38 -2.83
CA ILE A 25 -15.99 2.13 -1.53
C ILE A 25 -16.39 0.66 -1.38
N ILE A 26 -16.92 0.03 -2.44
CA ILE A 26 -17.25 -1.40 -2.41
C ILE A 26 -15.99 -2.23 -2.14
N VAL A 27 -14.90 -1.94 -2.86
CA VAL A 27 -13.65 -2.70 -2.78
C VAL A 27 -12.90 -2.43 -1.49
N HIS A 28 -12.80 -1.17 -1.02
CA HIS A 28 -11.93 -0.82 0.11
C HIS A 28 -12.69 -0.46 1.40
N GLY A 29 -14.00 -0.24 1.34
CA GLY A 29 -14.81 0.28 2.44
C GLY A 29 -15.66 -0.75 3.19
N PHE A 30 -16.04 -1.87 2.56
CA PHE A 30 -16.82 -2.92 3.24
C PHE A 30 -15.92 -4.10 3.62
N ARG A 31 -15.89 -4.48 4.91
CA ARG A 31 -15.07 -5.58 5.42
C ARG A 31 -15.83 -6.54 6.33
N GLY A 32 -15.40 -7.79 6.31
CA GLY A 32 -16.01 -8.95 6.98
C GLY A 32 -15.87 -10.22 6.15
N ASP A 33 -16.49 -11.31 6.60
CA ASP A 33 -16.59 -12.56 5.83
C ASP A 33 -17.83 -12.54 4.92
N GLN A 34 -17.96 -11.48 4.13
CA GLN A 34 -19.06 -11.36 3.16
C GLN A 34 -18.71 -12.13 1.88
N PHE A 35 -19.70 -12.76 1.25
CA PHE A 35 -19.49 -13.55 0.03
C PHE A 35 -18.76 -12.75 -1.07
N TRP A 36 -19.06 -11.46 -1.19
CA TRP A 36 -18.49 -10.60 -2.23
C TRP A 36 -17.02 -10.24 -2.01
N SER A 37 -16.53 -10.18 -0.77
CA SER A 37 -15.11 -9.87 -0.52
C SER A 37 -14.18 -10.98 -1.01
N LYS A 38 -14.69 -12.21 -1.15
CA LYS A 38 -13.92 -13.35 -1.68
C LYS A 38 -13.51 -13.19 -3.15
N PHE A 39 -14.19 -12.31 -3.91
CA PHE A 39 -13.84 -12.09 -5.33
C PHE A 39 -12.64 -11.17 -5.54
N TYR A 40 -12.24 -10.40 -4.53
CA TYR A 40 -11.20 -9.39 -4.69
C TYR A 40 -10.21 -9.30 -3.52
N VAL A 41 -10.43 -10.06 -2.44
CA VAL A 41 -9.51 -10.16 -1.30
C VAL A 41 -8.94 -11.58 -1.27
N ASP A 42 -7.68 -11.71 -1.69
CA ASP A 42 -6.93 -12.97 -1.63
C ASP A 42 -6.34 -13.14 -0.22
N ARG A 43 -7.11 -13.82 0.64
CA ARG A 43 -6.65 -14.28 1.96
C ARG A 43 -5.92 -15.61 1.79
N SER A 44 -4.77 -15.74 2.45
CA SER A 44 -4.11 -17.03 2.55
C SER A 44 -4.97 -18.01 3.35
N VAL A 45 -4.85 -19.30 3.05
CA VAL A 45 -5.58 -20.38 3.75
C VAL A 45 -5.02 -20.55 5.17
N PHE A 46 -3.78 -20.12 5.41
CA PHE A 46 -3.14 -20.22 6.71
C PHE A 46 -3.68 -19.13 7.66
N PRO A 47 -4.08 -19.51 8.89
CA PRO A 47 -4.43 -18.53 9.91
C PRO A 47 -3.17 -17.80 10.41
N PRO A 48 -3.28 -16.51 10.80
CA PRO A 48 -2.17 -15.81 11.47
C PRO A 48 -1.88 -16.44 12.84
N SER A 49 -0.60 -16.48 13.23
CA SER A 49 -0.20 -16.93 14.57
C SER A 49 -0.74 -16.01 15.66
N GLU A 50 -0.99 -16.56 16.85
CA GLU A 50 -1.44 -15.77 18.00
C GLU A 50 -0.40 -14.72 18.39
N GLN A 51 0.90 -15.05 18.29
CA GLN A 51 2.00 -14.09 18.53
C GLN A 51 1.93 -12.89 17.59
N LEU A 52 1.59 -13.10 16.31
CA LEU A 52 1.42 -12.00 15.36
C LEU A 52 0.22 -11.11 15.76
N LYS A 53 -0.88 -11.69 16.24
CA LYS A 53 -2.04 -10.92 16.71
C LYS A 53 -1.70 -10.11 17.96
N GLU A 54 -1.06 -10.74 18.94
CA GLU A 54 -0.59 -10.08 20.16
C GLU A 54 0.37 -8.93 19.84
N LEU A 55 1.29 -9.12 18.90
CA LEU A 55 2.20 -8.06 18.46
C LEU A 55 1.44 -6.90 17.78
N VAL A 56 0.42 -7.20 16.97
CA VAL A 56 -0.44 -6.17 16.37
C VAL A 56 -1.20 -5.39 17.44
N GLU A 57 -1.73 -6.05 18.46
CA GLU A 57 -2.41 -5.40 19.59
C GLU A 57 -1.44 -4.52 20.38
N GLN A 58 -0.23 -5.02 20.68
CA GLN A 58 0.80 -4.23 21.36
C GLN A 58 1.23 -2.98 20.59
N GLU A 59 1.35 -3.05 19.26
CA GLU A 59 1.66 -1.89 18.43
C GLU A 59 0.46 -0.94 18.28
N LEU A 60 -0.77 -1.48 18.30
CA LEU A 60 -2.00 -0.70 18.28
C LEU A 60 -2.13 0.16 19.55
N ASP A 61 -1.80 -0.41 20.72
CA ASP A 61 -1.84 0.28 22.01
C ASP A 61 -0.84 1.45 22.10
N LYS A 62 0.23 1.42 21.28
CA LYS A 62 1.21 2.51 21.18
C LYS A 62 0.71 3.68 20.32
N MET A 63 -0.45 3.54 19.66
CA MET A 63 -1.03 4.64 18.89
C MET A 63 -1.89 5.53 19.79
N ASP A 64 -1.44 6.76 19.97
CA ASP A 64 -2.29 7.82 20.51
C ASP A 64 -3.45 8.08 19.51
N ASP A 65 -4.66 8.37 20.03
CA ASP A 65 -5.85 8.80 19.27
C ASP A 65 -6.75 7.74 18.58
N LEU A 66 -6.81 6.49 19.07
CA LEU A 66 -7.74 5.48 18.54
C LEU A 66 -9.06 5.39 19.32
N HIS A 67 -10.07 6.16 18.89
CA HIS A 67 -11.46 5.98 19.36
C HIS A 67 -12.13 4.84 18.56
N PHE A 68 -12.12 3.61 19.11
CA PHE A 68 -12.73 2.39 18.53
C PHE A 68 -12.05 1.82 17.26
N SER A 69 -10.89 1.19 17.42
CA SER A 69 -10.22 0.45 16.34
C SER A 69 -10.66 -1.02 16.29
N LYS A 70 -11.50 -1.38 15.30
CA LYS A 70 -11.64 -2.79 14.89
C LYS A 70 -10.51 -3.13 13.94
N VAL A 71 -9.62 -4.05 14.35
CA VAL A 71 -8.54 -4.58 13.52
C VAL A 71 -8.82 -6.05 13.25
N ASN A 72 -8.74 -6.45 11.98
CA ASN A 72 -8.72 -7.85 11.59
C ASN A 72 -7.35 -8.18 11.00
N VAL A 73 -6.69 -9.22 11.51
CA VAL A 73 -5.38 -9.66 11.02
C VAL A 73 -5.58 -10.89 10.16
N THR A 74 -5.07 -10.87 8.94
CA THR A 74 -5.10 -12.00 8.01
C THR A 74 -3.75 -12.16 7.34
N LEU A 75 -3.51 -13.33 6.72
CA LEU A 75 -2.30 -13.58 5.95
C LEU A 75 -2.58 -13.44 4.46
N THR A 76 -1.54 -13.14 3.70
CA THR A 76 -1.60 -13.09 2.24
C THR A 76 -0.38 -13.75 1.64
N ASP A 77 -0.54 -14.27 0.42
CA ASP A 77 0.54 -14.92 -0.31
C ASP A 77 1.48 -13.89 -0.95
N TYR A 78 1.11 -12.60 -1.04
CA TYR A 78 2.00 -11.55 -1.56
C TYR A 78 3.24 -11.32 -0.68
N SER A 79 4.32 -10.81 -1.29
CA SER A 79 5.57 -10.48 -0.60
C SER A 79 5.52 -9.23 0.28
N GLU A 80 4.60 -8.30 0.00
CA GLU A 80 4.39 -7.06 0.77
C GLU A 80 3.02 -7.09 1.48
N PRO A 81 2.92 -6.46 2.66
CA PRO A 81 1.67 -6.37 3.39
C PRO A 81 0.64 -5.50 2.65
N ARG A 82 -0.64 -5.83 2.82
CA ARG A 82 -1.76 -5.07 2.29
C ARG A 82 -2.65 -4.57 3.41
N LEU A 83 -3.10 -3.33 3.26
CA LEU A 83 -4.11 -2.75 4.12
C LEU A 83 -5.40 -2.59 3.34
N TYR A 84 -6.51 -3.00 3.96
CA TYR A 84 -7.84 -2.62 3.50
C TYR A 84 -8.67 -1.99 4.61
N GLY A 85 -9.59 -1.10 4.24
CA GLY A 85 -10.39 -0.35 5.19
C GLY A 85 -9.60 0.75 5.91
N GLY A 86 -10.03 1.03 7.13
CA GLY A 86 -9.45 2.05 8.01
C GLY A 86 -10.29 2.22 9.26
N PHE A 87 -9.69 2.76 10.32
CA PHE A 87 -10.35 2.86 11.63
C PHE A 87 -11.56 3.81 11.66
N PHE A 88 -11.68 4.68 10.66
CA PHE A 88 -12.84 5.56 10.48
C PHE A 88 -14.09 4.83 9.94
N LEU A 89 -13.96 3.58 9.48
CA LEU A 89 -15.07 2.76 8.99
C LEU A 89 -15.63 1.88 10.11
N ASN A 90 -16.95 1.70 10.15
CA ASN A 90 -17.61 0.83 11.14
C ASN A 90 -17.14 -0.63 11.11
N CYS A 91 -16.65 -1.10 9.94
CA CYS A 91 -16.09 -2.43 9.75
C CYS A 91 -14.60 -2.53 10.12
N GLY A 92 -13.93 -1.42 10.42
CA GLY A 92 -12.53 -1.39 10.80
C GLY A 92 -11.53 -1.53 9.66
N ALA A 93 -10.31 -1.93 10.02
CA ALA A 93 -9.21 -2.20 9.11
C ALA A 93 -8.86 -3.70 9.06
N GLU A 94 -8.59 -4.22 7.86
CA GLU A 94 -8.03 -5.56 7.66
C GLU A 94 -6.55 -5.42 7.27
N LEU A 95 -5.66 -5.91 8.13
CA LEU A 95 -4.22 -5.95 7.92
C LEU A 95 -3.83 -7.34 7.39
N GLN A 96 -3.34 -7.38 6.16
CA GLN A 96 -2.84 -8.58 5.52
C GLN A 96 -1.33 -8.61 5.54
N PHE A 97 -0.74 -9.57 6.24
CA PHE A 97 0.70 -9.76 6.28
C PHE A 97 1.15 -10.93 5.41
N PRO A 98 2.32 -10.86 4.75
CA PRO A 98 2.90 -11.99 4.05
C PRO A 98 3.01 -13.20 4.97
N VAL A 99 2.75 -14.41 4.47
CA VAL A 99 2.69 -15.64 5.30
C VAL A 99 3.93 -15.82 6.20
N ARG A 100 5.12 -15.40 5.74
CA ARG A 100 6.37 -15.46 6.50
C ARG A 100 6.36 -14.66 7.81
N PHE A 101 5.46 -13.69 7.98
CA PHE A 101 5.29 -12.94 9.23
C PHE A 101 4.75 -13.79 10.37
N SER A 102 4.07 -14.90 10.04
CA SER A 102 3.54 -15.86 11.00
C SER A 102 4.54 -16.98 11.33
N CYS A 103 5.75 -16.94 10.78
CA CYS A 103 6.80 -17.91 11.09
C CYS A 103 7.55 -17.51 12.36
N ASP A 104 7.24 -18.18 13.46
CA ASP A 104 7.88 -17.91 14.75
C ASP A 104 9.06 -18.84 15.02
N ASP A 105 9.03 -20.05 14.45
CA ASP A 105 10.11 -21.03 14.55
C ASP A 105 10.56 -21.54 13.16
N VAL A 106 11.77 -22.11 13.13
CA VAL A 106 12.38 -22.67 11.91
C VAL A 106 11.57 -23.86 11.39
N GLU A 107 10.85 -24.57 12.26
CA GLU A 107 10.14 -25.80 11.90
C GLU A 107 8.80 -25.52 11.21
N GLN A 108 8.05 -24.53 11.69
CA GLN A 108 6.90 -23.91 11.06
C GLN A 108 7.31 -23.30 9.74
N ALA A 109 8.42 -22.55 9.69
CA ALA A 109 8.96 -22.03 8.44
C ALA A 109 9.30 -23.17 7.45
N ARG A 110 9.82 -24.30 7.93
CA ARG A 110 10.09 -25.50 7.11
C ARG A 110 8.81 -26.18 6.64
N ARG A 111 7.82 -26.41 7.52
CA ARG A 111 6.50 -26.99 7.18
C ARG A 111 5.76 -26.11 6.20
N LEU A 112 5.88 -24.80 6.37
CA LEU A 112 5.30 -23.81 5.49
C LEU A 112 6.01 -23.83 4.13
N ALA A 113 7.35 -23.80 4.09
CA ALA A 113 8.10 -23.90 2.84
C ALA A 113 7.83 -25.21 2.07
N GLN A 114 7.51 -26.31 2.75
CA GLN A 114 7.17 -27.60 2.13
C GLN A 114 5.77 -27.58 1.47
N ASN A 115 4.85 -26.77 1.99
CA ASN A 115 3.46 -26.70 1.55
C ASN A 115 3.15 -25.44 0.72
N ILE A 116 3.99 -24.41 0.80
CA ILE A 116 3.87 -23.22 -0.04
C ILE A 116 4.42 -23.57 -1.42
N GLU A 117 3.49 -23.69 -2.36
CA GLU A 117 3.78 -23.39 -3.74
C GLU A 117 4.09 -21.89 -3.86
N LEU A 118 5.39 -21.55 -3.96
CA LEU A 118 5.86 -20.17 -3.92
C LEU A 118 5.46 -19.44 -5.21
N ASP A 119 4.26 -18.87 -5.22
CA ASP A 119 3.87 -17.86 -6.20
C ASP A 119 4.31 -16.47 -5.72
N LEU A 120 4.17 -16.15 -4.43
CA LEU A 120 4.40 -14.81 -3.87
C LEU A 120 3.71 -13.66 -4.63
N GLY A 121 2.71 -13.98 -5.46
CA GLY A 121 2.07 -13.08 -6.41
C GLY A 121 2.96 -12.67 -7.60
N LEU A 122 4.05 -13.40 -7.86
CA LEU A 122 5.06 -13.11 -8.88
C LEU A 122 5.09 -14.12 -10.04
N ALA A 123 4.57 -15.33 -9.89
CA ALA A 123 4.70 -16.39 -10.89
C ALA A 123 3.34 -16.99 -11.27
N ARG A 124 2.98 -16.97 -12.57
CA ARG A 124 1.77 -17.65 -13.07
C ARG A 124 1.80 -19.17 -12.85
N GLU A 125 2.99 -19.74 -12.64
CA GLU A 125 3.19 -21.17 -12.44
C GLU A 125 3.81 -21.43 -11.05
N ARG A 126 3.01 -22.11 -10.23
CA ARG A 126 3.38 -22.58 -8.90
C ARG A 126 4.46 -23.66 -8.99
N ARG A 127 5.63 -23.43 -8.40
CA ARG A 127 6.68 -24.45 -8.27
C ARG A 127 6.82 -24.91 -6.83
N LYS A 128 6.83 -26.23 -6.64
CA LYS A 128 7.21 -26.85 -5.37
C LYS A 128 8.73 -26.79 -5.24
N ILE A 129 9.22 -26.27 -4.11
CA ILE A 129 10.65 -26.20 -3.82
C ILE A 129 11.04 -27.41 -2.98
N GLU A 130 12.11 -28.10 -3.36
CA GLU A 130 12.71 -29.13 -2.52
C GLU A 130 13.41 -28.47 -1.31
N VAL A 131 12.70 -28.45 -0.18
CA VAL A 131 13.14 -27.80 1.07
C VAL A 131 14.38 -28.47 1.67
N ASN A 132 14.67 -29.72 1.33
CA ASN A 132 15.84 -30.47 1.81
C ASN A 132 17.14 -30.15 1.05
N SER A 133 17.11 -29.20 0.11
CA SER A 133 18.31 -28.69 -0.54
C SER A 133 18.98 -27.61 0.31
N LYS A 134 20.29 -27.38 0.12
CA LYS A 134 21.02 -26.26 0.74
C LYS A 134 20.34 -24.90 0.48
N VAL A 135 19.70 -24.77 -0.68
CA VAL A 135 18.94 -23.58 -1.09
C VAL A 135 17.61 -23.48 -0.33
N GLY A 136 16.96 -24.60 -0.04
CA GLY A 136 15.75 -24.68 0.78
C GLY A 136 16.01 -24.32 2.24
N GLU A 137 17.12 -24.79 2.83
CA GLU A 137 17.52 -24.38 4.18
C GLU A 137 17.84 -22.88 4.26
N GLU A 138 18.56 -22.36 3.27
CA GLU A 138 18.82 -20.92 3.18
C GLU A 138 17.49 -20.14 3.03
N LEU A 139 16.54 -20.64 2.25
CA LEU A 139 15.23 -20.03 2.08
C LEU A 139 14.46 -19.95 3.40
N VAL A 140 14.39 -21.06 4.14
CA VAL A 140 13.73 -21.13 5.45
C VAL A 140 14.37 -20.15 6.43
N SER A 141 15.71 -20.07 6.47
CA SER A 141 16.41 -19.11 7.35
C SER A 141 16.08 -17.64 7.02
N ARG A 142 15.80 -17.33 5.75
CA ARG A 142 15.47 -15.98 5.26
C ARG A 142 13.98 -15.64 5.38
N MET A 143 13.13 -16.62 5.66
CA MET A 143 11.71 -16.38 5.94
C MET A 143 11.49 -15.76 7.32
N MET A 144 12.40 -16.00 8.26
CA MET A 144 12.34 -15.41 9.60
C MET A 144 12.66 -13.91 9.56
N LEU A 145 11.80 -13.14 10.22
CA LEU A 145 11.98 -11.70 10.44
C LEU A 145 12.32 -11.43 11.90
N SER A 146 13.13 -10.41 12.14
CA SER A 146 13.35 -9.92 13.51
C SER A 146 12.07 -9.32 14.06
N GLU A 147 11.90 -9.37 15.39
CA GLU A 147 10.75 -8.75 16.05
C GLU A 147 10.67 -7.23 15.78
N ALA A 148 11.83 -6.55 15.71
CA ALA A 148 11.90 -5.15 15.30
C ALA A 148 11.38 -4.93 13.85
N ALA A 149 11.70 -5.84 12.93
CA ALA A 149 11.19 -5.78 11.55
C ALA A 149 9.68 -6.00 11.47
N LYS A 150 9.15 -6.95 12.27
CA LYS A 150 7.70 -7.17 12.40
C LYS A 150 7.02 -5.91 12.95
N ALA A 151 7.51 -5.36 14.06
CA ALA A 151 6.99 -4.14 14.67
C ALA A 151 6.98 -2.94 13.71
N PHE A 152 8.07 -2.70 12.98
CA PHE A 152 8.13 -1.65 11.95
C PHE A 152 7.03 -1.78 10.90
N ILE A 153 6.82 -2.98 10.36
CA ILE A 153 5.84 -3.19 9.30
C ILE A 153 4.41 -3.13 9.82
N ILE A 154 4.15 -3.69 11.01
CA ILE A 154 2.87 -3.57 11.68
C ILE A 154 2.54 -2.09 11.89
N GLN A 155 3.48 -1.34 12.46
CA GLN A 155 3.25 0.07 12.73
C GLN A 155 3.08 0.89 11.46
N ARG A 156 3.82 0.59 10.40
CA ARG A 156 3.57 1.16 9.06
C ARG A 156 2.15 0.91 8.56
N GLN A 157 1.61 -0.31 8.72
CA GLN A 157 0.24 -0.61 8.30
C GLN A 157 -0.80 0.07 9.21
N LEU A 158 -0.54 0.12 10.51
CA LEU A 158 -1.38 0.80 11.47
C LEU A 158 -1.43 2.31 11.22
N GLN A 159 -0.31 2.96 10.89
CA GLN A 159 -0.27 4.36 10.47
C GLN A 159 -1.05 4.61 9.17
N LEU A 160 -1.02 3.67 8.23
CA LEU A 160 -1.86 3.74 7.03
C LEU A 160 -3.37 3.57 7.36
N ALA A 161 -3.70 2.83 8.42
CA ALA A 161 -5.06 2.59 8.88
C ALA A 161 -5.62 3.73 9.76
N ASN A 162 -4.77 4.30 10.62
CA ASN A 162 -5.06 5.37 11.57
C ASN A 162 -4.90 6.75 10.93
N ARG A 163 -5.74 7.05 9.95
CA ARG A 163 -5.59 8.17 9.00
C ARG A 163 -5.77 9.58 9.62
N PHE A 164 -5.00 9.94 10.64
CA PHE A 164 -4.85 11.30 11.09
C PHE A 164 -3.61 11.94 10.44
N VAL A 165 -3.87 12.75 9.42
CA VAL A 165 -2.85 13.62 8.82
C VAL A 165 -2.95 14.96 9.53
N ILE A 166 -2.11 15.18 10.54
CA ILE A 166 -1.62 16.55 10.77
C ILE A 166 -0.57 16.77 9.69
N CYS A 167 -0.95 17.50 8.63
CA CYS A 167 0.05 18.19 7.83
C CYS A 167 0.66 19.24 8.75
N GLU A 168 1.82 18.91 9.30
CA GLU A 168 2.64 19.89 9.98
C GLU A 168 3.03 20.99 8.98
N GLN A 169 2.99 22.21 9.50
CA GLN A 169 2.91 23.48 8.82
C GLN A 169 4.13 23.74 7.91
N SER A 170 4.10 23.32 6.65
CA SER A 170 5.04 23.84 5.65
C SER A 170 4.63 25.27 5.28
N LYS A 171 5.29 26.24 5.89
CA LYS A 171 5.16 27.66 5.58
C LYS A 171 5.68 27.92 4.15
N GLY A 172 4.78 27.95 3.18
CA GLY A 172 5.05 28.61 1.90
C GLY A 172 4.64 27.87 0.64
N LEU A 173 3.33 27.76 0.36
CA LEU A 173 2.78 27.97 -0.99
C LEU A 173 1.25 28.09 -0.93
N HIS A 174 0.72 29.28 -1.19
CA HIS A 174 -0.57 29.71 -0.66
C HIS A 174 -1.82 29.52 -1.55
N LEU A 175 -1.77 28.73 -2.63
CA LEU A 175 -2.94 28.64 -3.53
C LEU A 175 -3.42 27.25 -3.97
N PHE A 176 -2.75 26.17 -3.58
CA PHE A 176 -3.21 24.79 -3.90
C PHE A 176 -3.51 23.93 -2.66
N HIS A 177 -3.49 24.55 -1.47
CA HIS A 177 -3.50 23.86 -0.18
C HIS A 177 -4.81 24.02 0.62
N MET A 178 -5.95 24.17 -0.07
CA MET A 178 -7.27 24.26 0.57
C MET A 178 -8.07 22.96 0.39
N PHE A 179 -7.55 21.84 0.92
CA PHE A 179 -8.37 20.66 1.19
C PHE A 179 -7.78 19.81 2.32
N ILE A 180 -7.78 20.35 3.53
CA ILE A 180 -7.47 19.64 4.79
C ILE A 180 -8.48 20.22 5.79
N ILE A 181 -9.39 19.44 6.41
CA ILE A 181 -9.18 18.59 7.58
C ILE A 181 -10.30 17.55 7.59
N CYS A 182 -9.99 16.24 7.47
CA CYS A 182 -10.88 15.12 7.84
C CYS A 182 -10.03 13.85 8.02
N SER A 183 -10.23 13.08 9.10
CA SER A 183 -9.73 11.70 9.17
C SER A 183 -10.25 10.92 7.95
N GLY A 184 -9.35 10.39 7.11
CA GLY A 184 -9.74 9.69 5.87
C GLY A 184 -9.35 10.34 4.54
N VAL A 185 -8.61 11.46 4.52
CA VAL A 185 -8.14 12.10 3.25
C VAL A 185 -7.44 11.11 2.33
N MET A 186 -6.54 10.26 2.85
CA MET A 186 -5.86 9.25 2.02
C MET A 186 -6.80 8.14 1.49
N PHE A 187 -7.99 7.98 2.06
CA PHE A 187 -8.97 7.03 1.52
C PHE A 187 -9.78 7.70 0.42
N CYS A 188 -10.22 8.93 0.67
CA CYS A 188 -11.08 9.66 -0.25
C CYS A 188 -10.33 10.34 -1.40
N SER A 189 -9.01 10.53 -1.28
CA SER A 189 -8.19 11.24 -2.27
C SER A 189 -8.32 10.67 -3.69
N PRO A 190 -8.22 9.34 -3.94
CA PRO A 190 -8.50 8.78 -5.26
C PRO A 190 -9.93 9.05 -5.76
N MET A 191 -10.92 9.03 -4.88
CA MET A 191 -12.31 9.30 -5.26
C MET A 191 -12.51 10.77 -5.67
N PHE A 192 -11.99 11.70 -4.87
CA PHE A 192 -12.05 13.13 -5.17
C PHE A 192 -11.26 13.49 -6.44
N ALA A 193 -10.07 12.91 -6.60
CA ALA A 193 -9.25 13.10 -7.80
C ALA A 193 -9.99 12.60 -9.06
N TRP A 194 -10.63 11.42 -9.00
CA TRP A 194 -11.45 10.92 -10.09
C TRP A 194 -12.58 11.89 -10.45
N MET A 195 -13.37 12.32 -9.45
CA MET A 195 -14.48 13.24 -9.66
C MET A 195 -14.01 14.59 -10.23
N ALA A 196 -12.89 15.13 -9.77
CA ALA A 196 -12.32 16.38 -10.27
C ALA A 196 -11.83 16.23 -11.72
N ILE A 197 -11.07 15.16 -12.01
CA ILE A 197 -10.48 14.93 -13.34
C ILE A 197 -11.57 14.64 -14.38
N PHE A 198 -12.50 13.72 -14.09
CA PHE A 198 -13.60 13.44 -15.01
C PHE A 198 -14.63 14.59 -15.05
N GLY A 199 -14.83 15.33 -13.96
CA GLY A 199 -15.63 16.56 -13.97
C GLY A 199 -15.06 17.61 -14.93
N ALA A 200 -13.74 17.85 -14.87
CA ALA A 200 -13.05 18.71 -15.83
C ALA A 200 -13.08 18.13 -17.26
N GLY A 201 -12.93 16.82 -17.41
CA GLY A 201 -13.08 16.13 -18.68
C GLY A 201 -14.46 16.30 -19.31
N TYR A 202 -15.53 16.40 -18.52
CA TYR A 202 -16.86 16.70 -19.06
C TYR A 202 -16.90 18.09 -19.70
N ALA A 203 -16.26 19.09 -19.10
CA ALA A 203 -16.14 20.42 -19.69
C ALA A 203 -15.36 20.38 -21.03
N ILE A 204 -14.30 19.57 -21.11
CA ILE A 204 -13.57 19.30 -22.36
C ILE A 204 -14.50 18.68 -23.41
N THR A 205 -15.35 17.72 -23.01
CA THR A 205 -16.34 17.10 -23.91
C THR A 205 -17.29 18.14 -24.48
N LEU A 206 -17.79 19.06 -23.65
CA LEU A 206 -18.66 20.15 -24.10
C LEU A 206 -17.92 21.09 -25.06
N GLY A 207 -16.68 21.48 -24.74
CA GLY A 207 -15.87 22.36 -25.59
C GLY A 207 -15.49 21.75 -26.94
N LEU A 208 -15.10 20.47 -26.97
CA LEU A 208 -14.74 19.75 -28.21
C LEU A 208 -15.95 19.30 -29.03
N SER A 209 -17.14 19.24 -28.42
CA SER A 209 -18.34 18.79 -29.12
C SER A 209 -18.75 19.68 -30.29
N SER A 210 -18.39 20.97 -30.26
CA SER A 210 -18.64 21.90 -31.37
C SER A 210 -17.70 21.69 -32.56
N LEU A 211 -16.53 21.09 -32.34
CA LEU A 211 -15.50 20.91 -33.37
C LEU A 211 -15.53 19.51 -33.98
N LEU A 212 -15.62 18.47 -33.15
CA LEU A 212 -15.45 17.07 -33.57
C LEU A 212 -16.73 16.23 -33.41
N GLY A 213 -17.81 16.83 -32.91
CA GLY A 213 -19.02 16.11 -32.49
C GLY A 213 -18.91 15.51 -31.09
N VAL A 214 -20.06 15.24 -30.46
CA VAL A 214 -20.15 14.82 -29.05
C VAL A 214 -19.47 13.47 -28.80
N ALA A 215 -19.61 12.52 -29.72
CA ALA A 215 -19.02 11.19 -29.58
C ALA A 215 -17.49 11.24 -29.56
N ALA A 216 -16.86 11.91 -30.53
CA ALA A 216 -15.41 12.03 -30.61
C ALA A 216 -14.86 12.86 -29.43
N GLY A 217 -15.53 13.97 -29.08
CA GLY A 217 -15.15 14.77 -27.91
C GLY A 217 -15.18 13.98 -26.59
N ALA A 218 -16.17 13.10 -26.41
CA ALA A 218 -16.27 12.24 -25.24
C ALA A 218 -15.13 11.21 -25.17
N ILE A 219 -14.80 10.55 -26.29
CA ILE A 219 -13.70 9.57 -26.35
C ILE A 219 -12.36 10.23 -26.02
N VAL A 220 -12.07 11.38 -26.63
CA VAL A 220 -10.84 12.14 -26.37
C VAL A 220 -10.77 12.55 -24.90
N SER A 221 -11.87 13.06 -24.35
CA SER A 221 -11.93 13.45 -22.94
C SER A 221 -11.70 12.27 -21.99
N VAL A 222 -12.34 11.12 -22.23
CA VAL A 222 -12.13 9.91 -21.42
C VAL A 222 -10.66 9.48 -21.49
N GLY A 223 -10.04 9.49 -22.67
CA GLY A 223 -8.62 9.14 -22.83
C GLY A 223 -7.69 10.05 -22.03
N ILE A 224 -7.88 11.37 -22.11
CA ILE A 224 -7.09 12.36 -21.36
C ILE A 224 -7.32 12.18 -19.85
N SER A 225 -8.58 12.07 -19.43
CA SER A 225 -8.97 11.94 -18.02
C SER A 225 -8.42 10.66 -17.39
N ALA A 226 -8.53 9.53 -18.09
CA ALA A 226 -7.98 8.25 -17.65
C ALA A 226 -6.46 8.30 -17.53
N SER A 227 -5.77 8.91 -18.50
CA SER A 227 -4.30 9.08 -18.45
C SER A 227 -3.87 9.97 -17.28
N ALA A 228 -4.54 11.10 -17.07
CA ALA A 228 -4.29 12.00 -15.94
C ALA A 228 -4.52 11.28 -14.60
N PHE A 229 -5.62 10.54 -14.47
CA PHE A 229 -5.91 9.78 -13.26
C PHE A 229 -4.90 8.65 -13.00
N TRP A 230 -4.46 7.95 -14.04
CA TRP A 230 -3.42 6.92 -13.91
C TRP A 230 -2.10 7.50 -13.39
N ASN A 231 -1.69 8.67 -13.92
CA ASN A 231 -0.50 9.36 -13.44
C ASN A 231 -0.66 9.84 -12.00
N PHE A 232 -1.85 10.34 -11.64
CA PHE A 232 -2.18 10.69 -10.27
C PHE A 232 -2.03 9.48 -9.33
N LEU A 233 -2.63 8.33 -9.66
CA LEU A 233 -2.53 7.13 -8.82
C LEU A 233 -1.08 6.67 -8.61
N LYS A 234 -0.26 6.68 -9.67
CA LYS A 234 1.17 6.35 -9.56
C LYS A 234 1.89 7.24 -8.56
N VAL A 235 1.74 8.56 -8.68
CA VAL A 235 2.39 9.52 -7.77
C VAL A 235 1.83 9.37 -6.36
N TYR A 236 0.51 9.18 -6.25
CA TYR A 236 -0.19 9.01 -4.99
C TYR A 236 0.31 7.79 -4.21
N ASP A 237 0.43 6.62 -4.85
CA ASP A 237 0.89 5.39 -4.20
C ASP A 237 2.35 5.49 -3.76
N VAL A 238 3.19 6.17 -4.54
CA VAL A 238 4.58 6.48 -4.17
C VAL A 238 4.61 7.34 -2.90
N GLN A 239 3.87 8.45 -2.88
CA GLN A 239 3.88 9.37 -1.72
C GLN A 239 3.29 8.72 -0.47
N LYS A 240 2.17 8.01 -0.62
CA LYS A 240 1.54 7.23 0.45
C LYS A 240 2.52 6.22 1.07
N THR A 241 3.29 5.53 0.23
CA THR A 241 4.27 4.55 0.70
C THR A 241 5.41 5.20 1.47
N LYS A 242 5.98 6.30 0.96
CA LYS A 242 7.05 7.04 1.65
C LYS A 242 6.59 7.59 2.98
N TRP A 243 5.42 8.24 2.99
CA TRP A 243 4.84 8.81 4.20
C TRP A 243 4.65 7.76 5.29
N ALA A 244 4.17 6.56 4.94
CA ALA A 244 3.97 5.48 5.91
C ALA A 244 5.28 4.96 6.48
N ASP A 245 6.30 4.80 5.64
CA ASP A 245 7.64 4.37 6.07
C ASP A 245 8.25 5.42 7.01
N GLU A 246 8.15 6.71 6.67
CA GLU A 246 8.66 7.83 7.47
C GLU A 246 7.93 7.98 8.81
N LYS A 247 6.60 7.83 8.83
CA LYS A 247 5.81 7.90 10.07
C LYS A 247 6.11 6.75 11.03
N ALA A 248 6.27 5.53 10.52
CA ALA A 248 6.67 4.40 11.36
C ALA A 248 8.07 4.61 11.96
N VAL A 249 9.04 5.01 11.13
CA VAL A 249 10.40 5.30 11.61
C VAL A 249 10.43 6.50 12.56
N ALA A 250 9.56 7.50 12.38
CA ALA A 250 9.50 8.67 13.25
C ALA A 250 9.18 8.33 14.72
N MET A 251 8.64 7.14 15.02
CA MET A 251 8.31 6.74 16.38
C MET A 251 9.52 6.43 17.25
N GLY A 252 10.66 6.03 16.68
CA GLY A 252 11.84 5.72 17.47
C GLY A 252 12.96 5.02 16.69
N GLU A 253 14.12 4.94 17.32
CA GLU A 253 15.31 4.30 16.73
C GLU A 253 15.12 2.80 16.51
N ASP A 254 14.35 2.14 17.39
CA ASP A 254 14.00 0.73 17.25
C ASP A 254 13.25 0.46 15.94
N TYR A 255 12.37 1.38 15.53
CA TYR A 255 11.64 1.29 14.25
C TYR A 255 12.53 1.55 13.05
N LEU A 256 13.56 2.40 13.17
CA LEU A 256 14.59 2.56 12.13
C LEU A 256 15.39 1.25 11.97
N GLN A 257 15.78 0.63 13.07
CA GLN A 257 16.49 -0.65 13.03
C GLN A 257 15.59 -1.75 12.44
N GLY A 258 14.32 -1.79 12.83
CA GLY A 258 13.31 -2.65 12.23
C GLY A 258 13.14 -2.44 10.73
N ALA A 259 13.13 -1.19 10.25
CA ALA A 259 13.09 -0.87 8.83
C ALA A 259 14.32 -1.41 8.09
N ARG A 260 15.52 -1.22 8.64
CA ARG A 260 16.78 -1.74 8.07
C ARG A 260 16.74 -3.26 7.96
N ASP A 261 16.35 -3.94 9.03
CA ASP A 261 16.25 -5.39 9.10
C ASP A 261 15.24 -5.92 8.09
N TYR A 262 14.05 -5.32 8.04
CA TYR A 262 13.00 -5.67 7.09
C TYR A 262 13.48 -5.53 5.65
N PHE A 263 13.91 -4.34 5.24
CA PHE A 263 14.26 -4.09 3.83
C PHE A 263 15.43 -4.96 3.38
N LYS A 264 16.46 -5.14 4.21
CA LYS A 264 17.60 -6.01 3.90
C LYS A 264 17.19 -7.49 3.84
N SER A 265 16.39 -7.96 4.79
CA SER A 265 15.89 -9.33 4.82
C SER A 265 15.04 -9.63 3.58
N THR A 266 14.08 -8.76 3.26
CA THR A 266 13.21 -8.87 2.08
C THR A 266 14.00 -8.85 0.77
N MET A 267 14.96 -7.93 0.60
CA MET A 267 15.79 -7.91 -0.61
C MET A 267 16.63 -9.18 -0.75
N ASN A 268 17.17 -9.72 0.35
CA ASN A 268 17.94 -10.97 0.30
C ASN A 268 17.05 -12.18 0.00
N PHE A 269 15.85 -12.23 0.60
CA PHE A 269 14.84 -13.23 0.27
C PHE A 269 14.45 -13.18 -1.21
N ASN A 270 14.18 -11.99 -1.75
CA ASN A 270 13.88 -11.78 -3.16
C ASN A 270 15.01 -12.20 -4.10
N LYS A 271 16.28 -11.98 -3.73
CA LYS A 271 17.42 -12.49 -4.51
C LYS A 271 17.42 -14.02 -4.59
N LEU A 272 17.10 -14.70 -3.50
CA LEU A 272 17.02 -16.16 -3.47
C LEU A 272 15.85 -16.66 -4.32
N LEU A 273 14.68 -16.02 -4.20
CA LEU A 273 13.52 -16.30 -5.04
C LEU A 273 13.80 -16.08 -6.52
N ARG A 274 14.56 -15.04 -6.86
CA ARG A 274 14.98 -14.77 -8.23
C ARG A 274 15.76 -15.96 -8.84
N VAL A 275 16.57 -16.64 -8.03
CA VAL A 275 17.31 -17.84 -8.47
C VAL A 275 16.37 -19.04 -8.57
N LEU A 276 15.54 -19.25 -7.56
CA LEU A 276 14.60 -20.38 -7.48
C LEU A 276 13.54 -20.38 -8.58
N LEU A 277 13.02 -19.20 -8.94
CA LEU A 277 12.00 -19.03 -9.98
C LEU A 277 12.59 -19.01 -11.41
N GLY A 278 13.92 -19.07 -11.57
CA GLY A 278 14.58 -19.08 -12.88
C GLY A 278 14.25 -17.84 -13.72
N GLU A 279 13.77 -18.03 -14.95
CA GLU A 279 13.47 -16.93 -15.87
C GLU A 279 12.35 -16.00 -15.38
N ASP A 280 11.32 -16.53 -14.72
CA ASP A 280 10.24 -15.72 -14.13
C ASP A 280 10.77 -14.82 -13.01
N GLY A 281 11.65 -15.37 -12.18
CA GLY A 281 12.38 -14.61 -11.16
C GLY A 281 13.20 -13.48 -11.77
N LYS A 282 13.97 -13.74 -12.83
CA LYS A 282 14.77 -12.71 -13.53
C LYS A 282 13.91 -11.62 -14.18
N LYS A 283 12.72 -11.99 -14.66
CA LYS A 283 11.75 -11.07 -15.26
C LYS A 283 11.20 -10.10 -14.22
N ASN A 284 10.83 -10.59 -13.04
CA ASN A 284 10.09 -9.80 -12.04
C ASN A 284 10.98 -9.21 -10.92
N ILE A 285 12.15 -9.80 -10.65
CA ILE A 285 13.06 -9.39 -9.58
C ILE A 285 14.41 -8.97 -10.16
N SER A 286 14.87 -7.81 -9.74
CA SER A 286 16.19 -7.27 -10.11
C SER A 286 17.33 -7.91 -9.32
N LYS A 287 18.58 -7.69 -9.74
CA LYS A 287 19.76 -8.33 -9.12
C LYS A 287 19.98 -7.93 -7.65
N ASN A 288 19.51 -6.75 -7.25
CA ASN A 288 19.64 -6.25 -5.87
C ASN A 288 18.49 -6.71 -4.96
N GLY A 289 17.49 -7.44 -5.49
CA GLY A 289 16.33 -7.92 -4.72
C GLY A 289 15.09 -7.02 -4.80
N ASP A 290 15.11 -5.94 -5.58
CA ASP A 290 13.93 -5.11 -5.78
C ASP A 290 12.95 -5.79 -6.76
N VAL A 291 11.67 -5.76 -6.43
CA VAL A 291 10.58 -6.21 -7.30
C VAL A 291 10.29 -5.10 -8.32
N LYS A 292 10.30 -5.44 -9.61
CA LYS A 292 10.15 -4.45 -10.70
C LYS A 292 8.74 -3.88 -10.84
N LEU A 293 7.74 -4.59 -10.31
CA LEU A 293 6.34 -4.16 -10.34
C LEU A 293 6.01 -3.18 -9.21
N ASP A 294 6.86 -3.10 -8.18
CA ASP A 294 6.59 -2.22 -7.04
C ASP A 294 6.71 -0.74 -7.47
N PRO A 295 5.79 0.14 -7.01
CA PRO A 295 5.85 1.57 -7.31
C PRO A 295 7.16 2.24 -6.86
N ILE A 296 7.73 1.75 -5.75
CA ILE A 296 9.03 2.19 -5.24
C ILE A 296 9.87 0.96 -4.87
N PRO A 297 11.08 0.82 -5.42
CA PRO A 297 12.02 -0.23 -5.04
C PRO A 297 12.33 -0.24 -3.54
N LEU A 298 12.49 -1.43 -2.94
CA LEU A 298 12.83 -1.59 -1.51
C LEU A 298 14.14 -0.89 -1.15
N SER A 299 15.14 -0.95 -2.03
CA SER A 299 16.41 -0.26 -1.86
C SER A 299 16.25 1.26 -1.75
N HIS A 300 15.34 1.84 -2.53
CA HIS A 300 15.05 3.26 -2.51
C HIS A 300 14.25 3.65 -1.26
N ARG A 301 13.30 2.81 -0.82
CA ARG A 301 12.57 2.99 0.45
C ARG A 301 13.52 2.99 1.65
N LEU A 302 14.46 2.05 1.71
CA LEU A 302 15.49 1.99 2.74
C LEU A 302 16.33 3.28 2.77
N LYS A 303 16.83 3.74 1.62
CA LYS A 303 17.59 4.99 1.54
C LYS A 303 16.76 6.19 2.01
N ASN A 304 15.47 6.24 1.66
CA ASN A 304 14.57 7.32 2.04
C ASN A 304 14.41 7.41 3.57
N VAL A 305 14.15 6.29 4.25
CA VAL A 305 13.99 6.29 5.71
C VAL A 305 15.28 6.66 6.45
N GLU A 306 16.45 6.24 5.93
CA GLU A 306 17.73 6.61 6.53
C GLU A 306 18.05 8.10 6.37
N LEU A 307 17.71 8.69 5.22
CA LEU A 307 17.86 10.13 4.99
C LEU A 307 16.88 10.93 5.85
N PHE A 308 15.63 10.49 5.92
CA PHE A 308 14.61 11.12 6.76
C PHE A 308 15.04 11.15 8.23
N TRP A 309 15.52 10.02 8.76
CA TRP A 309 15.99 9.94 10.14
C TRP A 309 17.16 10.90 10.40
N LYS A 310 18.17 10.93 9.52
CA LYS A 310 19.30 11.85 9.63
C LYS A 310 18.88 13.33 9.63
N ALA A 311 17.93 13.69 8.77
CA ALA A 311 17.39 15.05 8.74
C ALA A 311 16.65 15.39 10.05
N LYS A 312 15.85 14.46 10.55
CA LYS A 312 15.11 14.62 11.82
C LYS A 312 16.05 14.79 13.01
N THR A 313 17.14 14.02 13.10
CA THR A 313 18.13 14.15 14.18
C THR A 313 18.87 15.48 14.12
N ALA A 314 19.25 15.94 12.92
CA ALA A 314 19.92 17.22 12.74
C ALA A 314 19.04 18.41 13.19
N ILE A 315 17.74 18.39 12.84
CA ILE A 315 16.79 19.44 13.28
C ILE A 315 16.65 19.43 14.80
N LYS A 316 16.57 18.26 15.42
CA LYS A 316 16.45 18.13 16.89
C LYS A 316 17.69 18.67 17.61
N GLU A 317 18.87 18.49 17.03
CA GLU A 317 20.13 19.06 17.55
C GLU A 317 20.14 20.59 17.44
N GLU A 318 19.71 21.15 16.30
CA GLU A 318 19.61 22.60 16.08
C GLU A 318 18.58 23.28 17.00
N ASP A 319 17.41 22.67 17.18
CA ASP A 319 16.38 23.12 18.12
C ASP A 319 16.86 23.05 19.58
N SER A 320 17.71 22.08 19.92
CA SER A 320 18.28 22.00 21.25
C SER A 320 19.26 23.13 21.51
N LEU A 321 20.15 23.42 20.54
CA LEU A 321 21.13 24.49 20.63
C LEU A 321 20.48 25.88 20.70
N SER A 322 19.43 26.13 19.92
CA SER A 322 18.70 27.42 19.92
C SER A 322 17.92 27.70 21.22
N ARG A 323 17.64 26.69 22.06
CA ARG A 323 17.08 26.89 23.40
C ARG A 323 18.11 27.23 24.47
N PHE A 324 19.40 27.05 24.19
CA PHE A 324 20.50 27.35 25.12
C PHE A 324 21.13 28.74 24.89
N TYR A 325 20.78 29.44 23.81
CA TYR A 325 21.19 30.81 23.50
C TYR A 325 19.99 31.77 23.61
#